data_AF-A0A3M1G058-F1
#
_entry.id   AF-A0A3M1G058-F1
#
_cell.length_a   1.000
_cell.length_b   1.000
_cell.length_c   1.000
_cell.angle_alpha   90.00
_cell.angle_beta   90.00
_cell.angle_gamma   90.00
#
_symmetry.space_group_name_H-M   'P 1'
#
loop_
_entity.id
_entity.type
_entity.pdbx_description
1 polymer ?
#
loop_
_entity_poly.entity_id
_entity_poly.type
_entity_poly.pdbx_seq_one_letter_code
_entity_poly.pdbx_strand_id
1 'polypeptide(L)'
;MDLARHLLPWAFAFLALQSFYAVPYRLGELAQMASSWRHGAAVASASLALGLGLALRRPLAALSGRLFAGLAAISPARWLCIIIAAGAALRLGWVLTFGFVVESDGATYLDLARKLASGAAYETAGTRAYWPPGFPLFLAPLIFLFGSGPAMLVILNLVLYGVTITGVFALARRLAGDGAAKAAIAMLALWPNFIGLAGTLEKETLIIALLP
;
A
#
# COMPACT_ATOMS: atom_id res chain seq x y z
N MET A 1 -17.04 12.55 17.59
CA MET A 1 -15.89 11.62 17.71
C MET A 1 -16.30 10.21 18.16
N ASP A 2 -17.38 10.02 18.93
CA ASP A 2 -17.72 8.69 19.45
C ASP A 2 -18.35 7.74 18.43
N LEU A 3 -19.14 8.25 17.48
CA LEU A 3 -19.70 7.44 16.40
C LEU A 3 -18.60 6.78 15.55
N ALA A 4 -17.56 7.53 15.17
CA ALA A 4 -16.44 7.01 14.38
C ALA A 4 -15.66 5.91 15.12
N ARG A 5 -15.44 6.05 16.43
CA ARG A 5 -14.78 5.02 17.25
C ARG A 5 -15.61 3.74 17.36
N HIS A 6 -16.93 3.82 17.30
CA HIS A 6 -17.80 2.65 17.33
C HIS A 6 -17.96 1.98 15.95
N LEU A 7 -17.95 2.75 14.86
CA LEU A 7 -18.08 2.20 13.51
C LEU A 7 -16.79 1.59 12.96
N LEU A 8 -15.63 2.11 13.39
CA LEU A 8 -14.33 1.68 12.85
C LEU A 8 -14.07 0.17 12.97
N PRO A 9 -14.31 -0.50 14.12
CA PRO A 9 -14.10 -1.94 14.22
C PRO A 9 -15.02 -2.74 13.28
N TRP A 10 -16.26 -2.29 13.08
CA TRP A 10 -17.21 -2.94 12.18
C TRP A 10 -16.81 -2.78 10.72
N ALA A 11 -16.30 -1.61 10.33
CA ALA A 11 -15.76 -1.38 9.00
C ALA A 11 -14.56 -2.32 8.73
N PHE A 12 -13.64 -2.46 9.67
CA PHE A 12 -12.51 -3.40 9.54
C PHE A 12 -12.97 -4.86 9.50
N ALA A 13 -13.94 -5.25 10.33
CA ALA A 13 -14.49 -6.60 10.30
C ALA A 13 -15.15 -6.92 8.95
N PHE A 14 -15.89 -5.96 8.39
CA PHE A 14 -16.51 -6.09 7.08
C PHE A 14 -15.47 -6.23 5.95
N LEU A 15 -14.44 -5.38 5.95
CA LEU A 15 -13.37 -5.45 4.96
C LEU A 15 -12.59 -6.77 5.04
N ALA A 16 -12.29 -7.24 6.25
CA ALA A 16 -11.64 -8.53 6.45
C ALA A 16 -12.50 -9.68 5.91
N LEU A 17 -13.81 -9.69 6.21
CA LEU A 17 -14.73 -10.70 5.71
C LEU A 17 -14.84 -10.68 4.18
N GLN A 18 -14.93 -9.49 3.58
CA GLN A 18 -14.92 -9.35 2.13
C GLN A 18 -13.63 -9.89 1.51
N SER A 19 -12.48 -9.66 2.15
CA SER A 19 -11.19 -10.15 1.67
C SER A 19 -11.13 -11.68 1.70
N PHE A 20 -11.60 -12.31 2.79
CA PHE A 20 -11.65 -13.77 2.90
C PHE A 20 -12.65 -14.45 1.96
N TYR A 21 -13.62 -13.71 1.44
CA TYR A 21 -14.53 -14.18 0.40
C TYR A 21 -13.97 -13.95 -1.01
N ALA A 22 -13.53 -12.73 -1.31
CA ALA A 22 -13.16 -12.30 -2.65
C ALA A 22 -11.91 -13.03 -3.18
N VAL A 23 -10.92 -13.30 -2.33
CA VAL A 23 -9.69 -13.99 -2.73
C VAL A 23 -9.96 -15.41 -3.25
N PRO A 24 -10.59 -16.33 -2.49
CA PRO A 24 -10.91 -17.67 -2.97
C PRO A 24 -11.89 -17.66 -4.16
N TYR A 25 -12.81 -16.69 -4.22
CA TYR A 25 -13.68 -16.52 -5.39
C TYR A 25 -12.88 -16.24 -6.67
N ARG A 26 -11.95 -15.27 -6.61
CA ARG A 26 -11.07 -14.90 -7.73
C ARG A 26 -10.10 -16.02 -8.10
N LEU A 27 -9.57 -16.75 -7.12
CA LEU A 27 -8.75 -17.93 -7.38
C LEU A 27 -9.54 -18.99 -8.15
N GLY A 28 -10.79 -19.23 -7.77
CA GLY A 28 -11.66 -20.15 -8.49
C GLY A 28 -11.98 -19.69 -9.91
N GLU A 29 -12.08 -18.38 -10.16
CA GLU A 29 -12.20 -17.80 -11.50
C GLU A 29 -10.96 -18.07 -12.36
N LEU A 30 -9.76 -17.81 -11.82
CA LEU A 30 -8.49 -18.09 -12.49
C LEU A 30 -8.28 -19.58 -12.77
N ALA A 31 -8.75 -20.44 -11.86
CA ALA A 31 -8.74 -21.89 -12.01
C ALA A 31 -9.89 -22.44 -12.87
N GLN A 32 -10.71 -21.56 -13.47
CA GLN A 32 -11.84 -21.91 -14.34
C GLN A 32 -12.84 -22.89 -13.68
N MET A 33 -12.99 -22.82 -12.36
CA MET A 33 -13.91 -23.69 -11.61
C MET A 33 -15.36 -23.34 -11.92
N ALA A 34 -16.24 -24.34 -11.86
CA ALA A 34 -17.68 -24.14 -12.01
C ALA A 34 -18.22 -23.11 -11.00
N SER A 35 -19.23 -22.33 -11.41
CA SER A 35 -19.75 -21.20 -10.63
C SER A 35 -20.15 -21.58 -9.20
N SER A 36 -20.85 -22.70 -9.01
CA SER A 36 -21.28 -23.19 -7.70
C SER A 36 -20.11 -23.50 -6.76
N TRP A 37 -19.06 -24.14 -7.28
CA TRP A 37 -17.86 -24.48 -6.50
C TRP A 37 -17.07 -23.24 -6.06
N ARG A 38 -16.98 -22.21 -6.91
CA ARG A 38 -16.31 -20.94 -6.55
C ARG A 38 -16.99 -20.24 -5.38
N HIS A 39 -18.31 -20.10 -5.44
CA HIS A 39 -19.09 -19.51 -4.35
C HIS A 39 -19.02 -20.39 -3.09
N GLY A 40 -19.13 -21.72 -3.23
CA GLY A 40 -19.02 -22.65 -2.12
C GLY A 40 -17.67 -22.55 -1.40
N ALA A 41 -16.56 -22.55 -2.15
CA ALA A 41 -15.22 -22.38 -1.61
C ALA A 41 -15.07 -21.01 -0.91
N ALA A 42 -15.55 -19.93 -1.53
CA ALA A 42 -15.46 -18.59 -0.96
C ALA A 42 -16.25 -18.44 0.35
N VAL A 43 -17.48 -18.97 0.41
CA VAL A 43 -18.29 -18.97 1.64
C VAL A 43 -17.64 -19.84 2.72
N ALA A 44 -17.12 -21.02 2.36
CA ALA A 44 -16.44 -21.90 3.30
C ALA A 44 -15.19 -21.24 3.89
N SER A 45 -14.36 -20.60 3.06
CA SER A 45 -13.18 -19.84 3.51
C SER A 45 -13.55 -18.69 4.43
N ALA A 46 -14.55 -17.88 4.08
CA ALA A 46 -15.02 -16.78 4.92
C ALA A 46 -15.57 -17.27 6.27
N SER A 47 -16.36 -18.35 6.25
CA SER A 47 -16.92 -18.97 7.46
C SER A 47 -15.84 -19.57 8.36
N LEU A 48 -14.87 -20.25 7.77
CA LEU A 48 -13.72 -20.80 8.49
C LEU A 48 -12.87 -19.69 9.11
N ALA A 49 -12.57 -18.62 8.36
CA ALA A 49 -11.82 -17.47 8.86
C ALA A 49 -12.55 -16.79 10.03
N LEU A 50 -13.87 -16.62 9.94
CA LEU A 50 -14.69 -16.10 11.04
C LEU A 50 -14.66 -17.02 12.26
N GLY A 51 -14.86 -18.33 12.06
CA GLY A 51 -14.83 -19.34 13.13
C GLY A 51 -13.48 -19.38 13.84
N LEU A 52 -12.38 -19.42 13.09
CA LEU A 52 -11.02 -19.36 13.62
C LEU A 52 -10.75 -18.03 14.33
N GLY A 53 -11.19 -16.91 13.76
CA GLY A 53 -11.07 -15.59 14.37
C GLY A 53 -11.77 -15.52 15.73
N LEU A 54 -12.98 -16.06 15.84
CA LEU A 54 -13.74 -16.13 17.09
C LEU A 54 -13.11 -17.09 18.11
N ALA A 55 -12.64 -18.27 17.66
CA ALA A 55 -11.99 -19.26 18.52
C ALA A 55 -10.65 -18.75 19.06
N LEU A 56 -9.88 -18.06 18.23
CA LEU A 56 -8.54 -17.59 18.55
C LEU A 56 -8.50 -16.13 19.06
N ARG A 57 -9.64 -15.44 19.17
CA ARG A 57 -9.67 -14.02 19.58
C ARG A 57 -8.94 -13.72 20.89
N ARG A 58 -9.09 -14.60 21.89
CA ARG A 58 -8.46 -14.44 23.22
C ARG A 58 -6.94 -14.63 23.17
N PRO A 59 -6.41 -15.77 22.64
CA PRO A 59 -4.97 -15.94 22.54
C PRO A 59 -4.34 -14.90 21.59
N LEU A 60 -5.00 -14.53 20.49
CA LEU A 60 -4.52 -13.49 19.59
C LEU A 60 -4.47 -12.12 20.26
N ALA A 61 -5.50 -11.74 21.03
CA ALA A 61 -5.49 -10.50 21.79
C ALA A 61 -4.40 -10.47 22.87
N ALA A 62 -4.16 -11.60 23.55
CA ALA A 62 -3.08 -11.70 24.53
C ALA A 62 -1.70 -11.59 23.85
N LEU A 63 -1.51 -12.26 22.71
CA LEU A 63 -0.27 -12.21 21.94
C LEU A 63 -0.01 -10.81 21.38
N SER A 64 -1.03 -10.18 20.78
CA SER A 64 -0.91 -8.81 20.23
C SER A 64 -0.66 -7.80 21.35
N GLY A 65 -1.29 -7.95 22.52
CA GLY A 65 -1.01 -7.12 23.69
C GLY A 65 0.44 -7.20 24.15
N ARG A 66 1.01 -8.41 24.21
CA ARG A 66 2.44 -8.61 24.54
C ARG A 66 3.36 -8.00 23.49
N LEU A 67 3.07 -8.22 22.22
CA LEU A 67 3.83 -7.65 21.10
C LEU A 67 3.82 -6.12 21.16
N PHE A 68 2.64 -5.52 21.31
CA PHE A 68 2.48 -4.07 21.34
C PHE A 68 3.14 -3.46 22.58
N ALA A 69 3.07 -4.11 23.74
CA ALA A 69 3.79 -3.68 24.93
C ALA A 69 5.31 -3.69 24.71
N GLY A 70 5.85 -4.76 24.12
CA GLY A 70 7.28 -4.85 23.78
C GLY A 70 7.71 -3.77 22.78
N LEU A 71 6.93 -3.54 21.73
CA LEU A 71 7.20 -2.48 20.76
C LEU A 71 7.06 -1.08 21.37
N ALA A 72 6.09 -0.87 22.27
CA ALA A 72 5.88 0.41 22.93
C ALA A 72 7.12 0.86 23.71
N ALA A 73 7.88 -0.07 24.30
CA ALA A 73 9.11 0.23 25.03
C ALA A 73 10.26 0.78 24.17
N ILE A 74 10.23 0.58 22.85
CA ILE A 74 11.27 1.08 21.92
C ILE A 74 11.06 2.58 21.66
N SER A 75 12.12 3.38 21.55
CA SER A 75 11.97 4.79 21.15
C SER A 75 11.24 4.92 19.80
N PRO A 76 10.17 5.73 19.69
CA PRO A 76 9.44 5.95 18.44
C PRO A 76 10.32 6.40 17.28
N ALA A 77 11.19 7.38 17.52
CA ALA A 77 12.08 7.92 16.49
C ALA A 77 13.06 6.86 15.98
N ARG A 78 13.67 6.11 16.91
CA ARG A 78 14.59 5.02 16.55
C ARG A 78 13.89 3.95 15.72
N TRP A 79 12.69 3.55 16.13
CA TRP A 79 11.91 2.54 15.39
C TRP A 79 11.55 3.03 13.99
N LEU A 80 11.09 4.28 13.86
CA LEU A 80 10.75 4.88 12.58
C LEU A 80 11.96 4.90 11.63
N CYS A 81 13.12 5.35 12.10
CA CYS A 81 14.35 5.35 11.32
C CYS A 81 14.75 3.94 10.88
N ILE A 82 14.68 2.95 11.78
CA ILE A 82 15.00 1.55 11.45
C ILE A 82 14.06 1.03 10.37
N ILE A 83 12.75 1.24 10.51
CA ILE A 83 11.76 0.74 9.56
C ILE A 83 11.92 1.40 8.18
N ILE A 84 12.10 2.73 8.14
CA ILE A 84 12.34 3.45 6.89
C ILE A 84 13.62 2.96 6.21
N ALA A 85 14.73 2.83 6.97
CA ALA A 85 15.99 2.35 6.40
C ALA A 85 15.90 0.90 5.90
N ALA A 86 15.34 0.00 6.70
CA ALA A 86 15.18 -1.41 6.34
C ALA A 86 14.24 -1.57 5.14
N GLY A 87 13.09 -0.89 5.12
CA GLY A 87 12.15 -0.98 4.01
C GLY A 87 12.64 -0.29 2.73
N ALA A 88 13.46 0.76 2.83
CA ALA A 88 14.15 1.34 1.69
C ALA A 88 15.21 0.39 1.13
N ALA A 89 15.98 -0.29 2.01
CA ALA A 89 16.95 -1.30 1.60
C ALA A 89 16.29 -2.49 0.87
N LEU A 90 15.14 -2.97 1.36
CA LEU A 90 14.38 -4.03 0.68
C LEU A 90 13.91 -3.60 -0.72
N ARG A 91 13.42 -2.36 -0.85
CA ARG A 91 12.97 -1.78 -2.13
C ARG A 91 14.10 -1.57 -3.11
N LEU A 92 15.24 -1.08 -2.64
CA LEU A 92 16.46 -0.98 -3.44
C LEU A 92 16.94 -2.36 -3.87
N GLY A 93 16.99 -3.33 -2.96
CA GLY A 93 17.33 -4.72 -3.28
C GLY A 93 16.41 -5.30 -4.35
N TRP A 94 15.11 -5.04 -4.27
CA TRP A 94 14.13 -5.42 -5.30
C TRP A 94 14.45 -4.79 -6.65
N VAL A 95 14.58 -3.46 -6.72
CA VAL A 95 14.86 -2.73 -7.96
C VAL A 95 16.19 -3.14 -8.58
N LEU A 96 17.22 -3.38 -7.77
CA LEU A 96 18.53 -3.84 -8.25
C LEU A 96 18.49 -5.28 -8.77
N THR A 97 17.57 -6.11 -8.26
CA THR A 97 17.44 -7.52 -8.68
C THR A 97 16.58 -7.67 -9.93
N PHE A 98 15.47 -6.93 -10.00
CA PHE A 98 14.45 -7.11 -11.05
C PHE A 98 14.38 -5.96 -12.05
N GLY A 99 15.10 -4.86 -11.81
CA GLY A 99 15.05 -3.65 -12.60
C GLY A 99 13.88 -2.73 -12.24
N PHE A 100 13.88 -1.55 -12.86
CA PHE A 100 12.77 -0.61 -12.81
C PHE A 100 12.06 -0.60 -14.16
N VAL A 101 10.75 -0.87 -14.15
CA VAL A 101 9.94 -1.05 -15.36
C VAL A 101 8.86 0.02 -15.41
N VAL A 102 8.72 0.66 -16.57
CA VAL A 102 7.65 1.63 -16.84
C VAL A 102 6.80 1.09 -17.98
N GLU A 103 5.66 0.51 -17.64
CA GLU A 103 4.75 -0.13 -18.57
C GLU A 103 3.29 0.26 -18.26
N SER A 104 2.37 -0.16 -19.13
CA SER A 104 0.92 0.02 -18.94
C SER A 104 0.54 1.50 -18.64
N ASP A 105 -0.35 1.71 -17.69
CA ASP A 105 -0.76 3.01 -17.18
C ASP A 105 0.43 3.90 -16.78
N GLY A 106 1.47 3.34 -16.15
CA GLY A 106 2.65 4.07 -15.71
C GLY A 106 3.40 4.74 -16.86
N ALA A 107 3.49 4.08 -18.02
CA ALA A 107 4.08 4.66 -19.23
C ALA A 107 3.26 5.84 -19.75
N THR A 108 1.93 5.73 -19.72
CA THR A 108 1.03 6.80 -20.15
C THR A 108 1.12 8.01 -19.23
N TYR A 109 1.13 7.80 -17.91
CA TYR A 109 1.30 8.88 -16.94
C TYR A 109 2.67 9.56 -17.06
N LEU A 110 3.74 8.79 -17.33
CA LEU A 110 5.07 9.36 -17.53
C LEU A 110 5.15 10.22 -18.80
N ASP A 111 4.57 9.76 -19.91
CA ASP A 111 4.50 10.51 -21.16
C ASP A 111 3.74 11.84 -20.97
N LEU A 112 2.57 11.77 -20.33
CA LEU A 112 1.77 12.96 -20.01
C LEU A 112 2.52 13.93 -19.10
N ALA A 113 3.26 13.42 -18.10
CA ALA A 113 4.09 14.26 -17.24
C ALA A 113 5.24 14.93 -17.99
N ARG A 114 5.89 14.23 -18.93
CA ARG A 114 6.93 14.79 -19.80
C ARG A 114 6.38 15.90 -20.69
N LYS A 115 5.19 15.71 -21.26
CA LYS A 115 4.50 16.74 -22.06
C LYS A 115 4.21 17.99 -21.24
N LEU A 116 3.70 17.82 -20.02
CA LEU A 116 3.50 18.94 -19.11
C LEU A 116 4.81 19.66 -18.77
N ALA A 117 5.88 18.90 -18.49
CA ALA A 117 7.19 19.47 -18.18
C ALA A 117 7.81 20.25 -19.35
N SER A 118 7.52 19.88 -20.60
CA SER A 118 7.98 20.59 -21.80
C SER A 118 7.04 21.67 -22.31
N GLY A 119 5.90 21.89 -21.65
CA GLY A 119 4.87 22.83 -22.09
C GLY A 119 4.04 22.36 -23.29
N ALA A 120 4.13 21.08 -23.65
CA ALA A 120 3.31 20.47 -24.69
C ALA A 120 1.87 20.21 -24.21
N ALA A 121 0.96 19.96 -25.16
CA ALA A 121 -0.43 19.67 -24.85
C ALA A 121 -0.57 18.38 -24.03
N TYR A 122 -1.47 18.41 -23.03
CA TYR A 122 -1.86 17.23 -22.26
C TYR A 122 -2.80 16.34 -23.08
N GLU A 123 -2.22 15.52 -23.95
CA GLU A 123 -2.95 14.64 -24.85
C GLU A 123 -2.21 13.32 -25.07
N THR A 124 -2.98 12.24 -25.28
CA THR A 124 -2.44 10.91 -25.62
C THR A 124 -3.45 10.14 -26.46
N ALA A 125 -2.96 9.36 -27.42
CA ALA A 125 -3.78 8.57 -28.34
C ALA A 125 -4.94 9.35 -29.00
N GLY A 126 -4.71 10.61 -29.38
CA GLY A 126 -5.72 11.47 -30.00
C GLY A 126 -6.81 11.99 -29.06
N THR A 127 -6.70 11.73 -27.76
CA THR A 127 -7.63 12.23 -26.74
C THR A 127 -7.00 13.34 -25.91
N ARG A 128 -7.83 14.31 -25.49
CA ARG A 128 -7.45 15.37 -24.54
C ARG A 128 -8.18 15.15 -23.22
N ALA A 129 -7.48 15.38 -22.11
CA ALA A 129 -8.03 15.30 -20.76
C ALA A 129 -8.77 13.98 -20.40
N TYR A 130 -8.48 12.88 -21.09
CA TYR A 130 -9.06 11.55 -20.78
C TYR A 130 -8.43 10.95 -19.52
N TRP A 131 -7.12 11.15 -19.32
CA TRP A 131 -6.38 10.61 -18.18
C TRP A 131 -6.37 11.58 -17.00
N PRO A 132 -6.59 11.11 -15.76
CA PRO A 132 -6.56 11.96 -14.57
C PRO A 132 -5.23 12.72 -14.42
N PRO A 133 -5.26 14.06 -14.26
CA PRO A 133 -4.04 14.87 -14.31
C PRO A 133 -3.24 14.87 -13.00
N GLY A 134 -3.79 14.36 -11.89
CA GLY A 134 -3.17 14.46 -10.56
C GLY A 134 -1.74 13.91 -10.50
N PHE A 135 -1.53 12.69 -11.01
CA PHE A 135 -0.20 12.06 -10.99
C PHE A 135 0.77 12.70 -11.99
N PRO A 136 0.39 13.01 -13.25
CA PRO A 136 1.25 13.78 -14.15
C PRO A 136 1.62 15.17 -13.66
N LEU A 137 0.68 15.91 -13.04
CA LEU A 137 0.95 17.24 -12.48
C LEU A 137 1.93 17.16 -11.31
N PHE A 138 1.86 16.10 -10.50
CA PHE A 138 2.84 15.85 -9.45
C PHE A 138 4.23 15.54 -10.02
N LEU A 139 4.30 14.72 -11.07
CA LEU A 139 5.57 14.33 -11.70
C LEU A 139 6.23 15.45 -12.52
N ALA A 140 5.43 16.28 -13.21
CA ALA A 140 5.91 17.29 -14.14
C ALA A 140 7.01 18.22 -13.58
N PRO A 141 6.86 18.87 -12.40
CA PRO A 141 7.92 19.72 -11.86
C PRO A 141 9.18 18.91 -11.50
N LEU A 142 9.04 17.67 -11.05
CA LEU A 142 10.18 16.82 -10.74
C LEU A 142 10.92 16.41 -12.02
N ILE A 143 10.20 16.10 -13.09
CA ILE A 143 10.76 15.79 -14.40
C ILE A 143 11.45 17.02 -15.00
N PHE A 144 10.85 18.20 -14.86
CA PHE A 144 11.46 19.45 -15.31
C PHE A 144 12.81 19.72 -14.62
N LEU A 145 12.89 19.48 -13.31
CA LEU A 145 14.10 19.77 -12.52
C LEU A 145 15.18 18.69 -12.61
N PHE A 146 14.79 17.41 -12.64
CA PHE A 146 15.70 16.28 -12.46
C PHE A 146 15.71 15.30 -13.65
N GLY A 147 14.87 15.53 -14.65
CA GLY A 147 14.64 14.61 -15.75
C GLY A 147 13.74 13.43 -15.36
N SER A 148 13.47 12.55 -16.32
CA SER A 148 12.60 11.38 -16.16
C SER A 148 13.36 10.04 -16.19
N GLY A 149 14.59 10.02 -15.67
CA GLY A 149 15.44 8.84 -15.65
C GLY A 149 15.02 7.83 -14.57
N PRO A 150 15.33 6.53 -14.71
CA PRO A 150 14.97 5.51 -13.73
C PRO A 150 15.44 5.83 -12.30
N ALA A 151 16.65 6.40 -12.15
CA ALA A 151 17.18 6.77 -10.84
C ALA A 151 16.29 7.79 -10.10
N MET A 152 15.80 8.80 -10.81
CA MET A 152 14.89 9.81 -10.25
C MET A 152 13.56 9.18 -9.81
N LEU A 153 13.00 8.28 -10.62
CA LEU A 153 11.73 7.60 -10.30
C LEU A 153 11.87 6.62 -9.12
N VAL A 154 13.00 5.93 -9.00
CA VAL A 154 13.32 5.09 -7.85
C VAL A 154 13.44 5.95 -6.58
N ILE A 155 14.18 7.06 -6.63
CA ILE A 155 14.31 7.98 -5.50
C ILE A 155 12.93 8.50 -5.09
N LEU A 156 12.09 8.88 -6.05
CA LEU A 156 10.72 9.31 -5.79
C LEU A 156 9.91 8.24 -5.05
N ASN A 157 9.94 6.99 -5.51
CA ASN A 157 9.26 5.88 -4.83
C ASN A 157 9.77 5.68 -3.38
N LEU A 158 11.07 5.84 -3.13
CA LEU A 158 11.64 5.75 -1.78
C LEU A 158 11.21 6.91 -0.88
N VAL A 159 11.12 8.13 -1.42
CA VAL A 159 10.61 9.30 -0.69
C VAL A 159 9.13 9.09 -0.35
N LEU A 160 8.30 8.69 -1.32
CA LEU A 160 6.88 8.40 -1.10
C LEU A 160 6.67 7.26 -0.10
N TYR A 161 7.53 6.26 -0.10
CA TYR A 161 7.56 5.22 0.94
C TYR A 161 7.84 5.82 2.33
N GLY A 162 8.85 6.68 2.48
CA GLY A 162 9.16 7.34 3.74
C GLY A 162 7.99 8.20 4.26
N VAL A 163 7.35 8.97 3.36
CA VAL A 163 6.15 9.75 3.67
C VAL A 163 5.01 8.84 4.13
N THR A 164 4.75 7.76 3.38
CA THR A 164 3.73 6.76 3.73
C THR A 164 3.95 6.20 5.14
N ILE A 165 5.16 5.71 5.43
CA ILE A 165 5.48 5.11 6.72
C ILE A 165 5.30 6.12 7.85
N THR A 166 5.72 7.37 7.64
CA THR A 166 5.58 8.44 8.64
C THR A 166 4.11 8.79 8.89
N GLY A 167 3.32 8.94 7.83
CA GLY A 167 1.88 9.21 7.91
C GLY A 167 1.12 8.08 8.61
N VAL A 168 1.35 6.83 8.19
CA VAL A 168 0.74 5.64 8.80
C VAL A 168 1.13 5.51 10.27
N PHE A 169 2.40 5.79 10.62
CA PHE A 169 2.83 5.81 12.01
C PHE A 169 2.04 6.84 12.82
N ALA A 170 1.95 8.08 12.33
CA ALA A 170 1.25 9.15 13.02
C ALA A 170 -0.24 8.84 13.20
N LEU A 171 -0.90 8.35 12.15
CA LEU A 171 -2.31 7.98 12.17
C LEU A 171 -2.57 6.81 13.14
N ALA A 172 -1.81 5.71 13.00
CA ALA A 172 -1.98 4.53 13.85
C ALA A 172 -1.68 4.86 15.33
N ARG A 173 -0.71 5.74 15.60
CA ARG A 173 -0.40 6.18 16.97
C ARG A 173 -1.56 6.93 17.60
N ARG A 174 -2.24 7.79 16.82
CA ARG A 174 -3.43 8.51 17.27
C ARG A 174 -4.62 7.59 17.54
N LEU A 175 -4.78 6.53 16.76
CA LEU A 175 -5.93 5.63 16.84
C LEU A 175 -5.77 4.51 17.87
N ALA A 176 -4.57 3.94 17.99
CA ALA A 176 -4.33 2.70 18.73
C ALA A 176 -3.05 2.71 19.59
N GLY A 177 -2.35 3.84 19.67
CA GLY A 177 -1.15 4.01 20.50
C GLY A 177 0.15 3.50 19.85
N ASP A 178 1.26 3.70 20.57
CA ASP A 178 2.62 3.50 20.06
C ASP A 178 2.92 2.07 19.60
N GLY A 179 2.56 1.07 20.41
CA GLY A 179 2.85 -0.33 20.09
C GLY A 179 2.17 -0.78 18.79
N ALA A 180 0.89 -0.42 18.63
CA ALA A 180 0.13 -0.71 17.42
C ALA A 180 0.70 0.05 16.20
N ALA A 181 1.08 1.32 16.36
CA ALA A 181 1.67 2.11 15.29
C ALA A 181 2.98 1.51 14.77
N LYS A 182 3.85 1.07 15.68
CA LYS A 182 5.12 0.41 15.37
C LYS A 182 4.91 -0.91 14.63
N ALA A 183 3.92 -1.70 15.05
CA ALA A 183 3.54 -2.93 14.37
C ALA A 183 2.98 -2.66 12.96
N ALA A 184 2.09 -1.68 12.83
CA ALA A 184 1.47 -1.31 11.56
C ALA A 184 2.50 -0.92 10.50
N ILE A 185 3.47 -0.07 10.84
CA ILE A 185 4.50 0.32 9.88
C ILE A 185 5.50 -0.81 9.57
N ALA A 186 5.74 -1.72 10.51
CA ALA A 186 6.57 -2.89 10.25
C ALA A 186 5.89 -3.84 9.27
N MET A 187 4.59 -4.11 9.47
CA MET A 187 3.79 -4.91 8.54
C MET A 187 3.75 -4.28 7.14
N LEU A 188 3.54 -2.97 7.06
CA LEU A 188 3.50 -2.25 5.78
C LEU A 188 4.87 -2.23 5.08
N ALA A 189 5.95 -2.00 5.82
CA ALA A 189 7.31 -1.98 5.27
C ALA A 189 7.72 -3.33 4.66
N LEU A 190 7.28 -4.43 5.27
CA LEU A 190 7.57 -5.81 4.87
C LEU A 190 6.55 -6.40 3.89
N TRP A 191 5.48 -5.68 3.55
CA TRP A 191 4.44 -6.20 2.67
C TRP A 191 4.98 -6.38 1.25
N PRO A 192 5.04 -7.61 0.70
CA PRO A 192 5.72 -7.87 -0.58
C PRO A 192 5.16 -7.06 -1.75
N ASN A 193 3.85 -6.85 -1.81
CA ASN A 193 3.24 -6.07 -2.88
C ASN A 193 3.72 -4.60 -2.84
N PHE A 194 3.81 -4.01 -1.65
CA PHE A 194 4.28 -2.63 -1.51
C PHE A 194 5.79 -2.48 -1.70
N ILE A 195 6.56 -3.56 -1.54
CA ILE A 195 7.96 -3.61 -1.95
C ILE A 195 8.06 -3.66 -3.48
N GLY A 196 7.25 -4.52 -4.12
CA GLY A 196 7.20 -4.67 -5.58
C GLY A 196 6.89 -3.37 -6.32
N LEU A 197 5.98 -2.56 -5.77
CA LEU A 197 5.64 -1.23 -6.30
C LEU A 197 6.83 -0.26 -6.38
N ALA A 198 7.95 -0.52 -5.67
CA ALA A 198 9.13 0.32 -5.81
C ALA A 198 9.83 0.17 -7.18
N GLY A 199 9.64 -0.98 -7.84
CA GLY A 199 10.20 -1.27 -9.17
C GLY A 199 9.33 -0.76 -10.33
N THR A 200 8.19 -0.12 -10.06
CA THR A 200 7.28 0.36 -11.10
C THR A 200 6.89 1.83 -10.85
N LEU A 201 6.37 2.49 -11.89
CA LEU A 201 5.84 3.85 -11.76
C LEU A 201 4.31 3.81 -11.66
N GLU A 202 3.82 3.75 -10.43
CA GLU A 202 2.39 3.59 -10.15
C GLU A 202 1.85 4.79 -9.37
N LYS A 203 0.69 5.30 -9.77
CA LYS A 203 0.00 6.42 -9.08
C LYS A 203 -0.37 6.06 -7.64
N GLU A 204 -0.52 4.77 -7.37
CA GLU A 204 -0.85 4.16 -6.09
C GLU A 204 0.20 4.51 -5.02
N THR A 205 1.49 4.64 -5.37
CA THR A 205 2.53 5.02 -4.39
C THR A 205 2.32 6.46 -3.89
N LEU A 206 1.85 7.37 -4.74
CA LEU A 206 1.48 8.73 -4.35
C LEU A 206 0.18 8.74 -3.54
N ILE A 207 -0.85 8.02 -3.99
CA ILE A 207 -2.15 7.99 -3.30
C ILE A 207 -1.98 7.47 -1.86
N ILE A 208 -1.21 6.39 -1.68
CA ILE A 208 -0.94 5.80 -0.36
C ILE A 208 -0.16 6.78 0.52
N ALA A 209 0.73 7.60 -0.04
CA ALA A 209 1.48 8.60 0.71
C ALA A 209 0.62 9.79 1.17
N LEU A 210 -0.45 10.13 0.43
CA LEU A 210 -1.33 11.27 0.71
C LEU A 210 -2.52 10.93 1.62
N LEU A 211 -2.86 9.66 1.76
CA LEU A 211 -4.04 9.19 2.50
C LEU A 211 -3.98 9.37 4.04
N PRO A 212 -2.87 9.09 4.75
CA PRO A 212 -2.84 8.99 6.21
C PRO A 212 -2.85 10.33 6.95
#